data_AF-W1W918-F1
#
_entry.id   AF-W1W918-F1
#
_cell.length_a   1.000
_cell.length_b   1.000
_cell.length_c   1.000
_cell.angle_alpha   90.00
_cell.angle_beta   90.00
_cell.angle_gamma   90.00
#
_symmetry.space_group_name_H-M   'P 1'
#
loop_
_entity.id
_entity.type
_entity.pdbx_description
1 polymer ?
#
loop_
_entity_poly.entity_id
_entity_poly.type
_entity_poly.pdbx_seq_one_letter_code
_entity_poly.pdbx_strand_id
1 'polypeptide(L)'
;MDGFEEGKQIDVNEVNQELQGIMDVSNSITSPEYNSTKNSLNTAIGRIRTFLGDQTNDHYNDMVESYNRFIGSMNRLDMNKLDK
;
A
#
# COMPACT_ATOMS: atom_id res chain seq x y z
N MET A 1 19.93 0.63 -7.46
CA MET A 1 18.59 0.40 -6.91
C MET A 1 18.80 -0.55 -5.74
N ASP A 2 19.41 -0.06 -4.66
CA ASP A 2 20.01 -0.90 -3.60
C ASP A 2 19.01 -1.15 -2.46
N GLY A 3 17.76 -1.45 -2.81
CA GLY A 3 16.69 -1.69 -1.83
C GLY A 3 16.53 -3.17 -1.45
N PHE A 4 17.03 -4.08 -2.28
CA PHE A 4 16.98 -5.52 -2.03
C PHE A 4 18.42 -6.03 -2.04
N GLU A 5 18.98 -6.31 -0.87
CA GLU A 5 20.20 -7.11 -0.79
C GLU A 5 19.93 -8.44 -1.49
N GLU A 6 20.58 -8.66 -2.64
CA GLU A 6 20.51 -9.93 -3.36
C GLU A 6 20.81 -11.08 -2.39
N GLY A 7 19.80 -11.92 -2.15
CA GLY A 7 19.93 -13.12 -1.33
C GLY A 7 19.24 -13.09 0.04
N LYS A 8 18.73 -11.95 0.51
CA LYS A 8 17.87 -11.94 1.71
C LYS A 8 16.43 -12.27 1.31
N GLN A 9 15.95 -13.44 1.71
CA GLN A 9 14.56 -13.83 1.50
C GLN A 9 13.63 -12.84 2.21
N ILE A 10 12.62 -12.34 1.49
CA ILE A 10 11.59 -11.49 2.08
C ILE A 10 10.79 -12.33 3.08
N ASP A 11 10.70 -11.87 4.32
CA ASP A 11 9.78 -12.46 5.30
C ASP A 11 8.34 -12.02 4.96
N VAL A 12 7.66 -12.86 4.18
CA VAL A 12 6.29 -12.59 3.72
C VAL A 12 5.31 -12.52 4.91
N ASN A 13 5.60 -13.17 6.04
CA ASN A 13 4.73 -13.11 7.21
C ASN A 13 4.86 -11.76 7.91
N GLU A 14 6.09 -11.29 8.10
CA GLU A 14 6.38 -9.95 8.65
C GLU A 14 5.73 -8.87 7.79
N VAL A 15 5.92 -8.91 6.47
CA VAL A 15 5.29 -7.93 5.57
C VAL A 15 3.76 -8.00 5.64
N ASN A 16 3.16 -9.18 5.73
CA ASN A 16 1.70 -9.29 5.88
C ASN A 16 1.19 -8.70 7.20
N GLN A 17 1.96 -8.80 8.29
CA GLN A 17 1.62 -8.17 9.57
C GLN A 17 1.71 -6.66 9.48
N GLU A 18 2.76 -6.12 8.87
CA GLU A 18 2.90 -4.67 8.64
C GLU A 18 1.77 -4.11 7.78
N LEU A 19 1.43 -4.80 6.67
CA LEU A 19 0.32 -4.41 5.80
C LEU A 19 -1.03 -4.44 6.55
N GLN A 20 -1.20 -5.36 7.49
CA GLN A 20 -2.38 -5.39 8.35
C GLN A 20 -2.43 -4.16 9.28
N GLY A 21 -1.31 -3.82 9.93
CA GLY A 21 -1.22 -2.61 10.76
C GLY A 21 -1.54 -1.33 9.98
N ILE A 22 -1.07 -1.22 8.73
CA ILE A 22 -1.39 -0.09 7.84
C ILE A 22 -2.89 -0.05 7.53
N MET A 23 -3.52 -1.20 7.22
CA MET A 23 -4.96 -1.27 7.00
C MET A 23 -5.75 -0.87 8.25
N ASP A 24 -5.31 -1.26 9.44
CA ASP A 24 -5.97 -0.94 10.70
C ASP A 24 -5.96 0.58 10.95
N VAL A 25 -4.80 1.23 10.77
CA VAL A 25 -4.68 2.71 10.83
C VAL A 25 -5.54 3.38 9.76
N SER A 26 -5.52 2.86 8.52
CA SER A 26 -6.36 3.38 7.45
C SER A 26 -7.86 3.23 7.76
N ASN A 27 -8.24 2.20 8.53
CA ASN A 27 -9.61 1.95 8.93
C ASN A 27 -10.09 2.83 10.08
N SER A 28 -9.18 3.34 10.92
CA SER A 28 -9.54 4.28 11.99
C SER A 28 -9.87 5.69 11.46
N ILE A 29 -9.47 6.01 10.23
CA ILE A 29 -9.83 7.28 9.58
C ILE A 29 -11.28 7.17 9.05
N THR A 30 -12.19 7.91 9.68
CA THR A 30 -13.64 7.87 9.38
C THR A 30 -14.11 9.00 8.45
N SER A 31 -13.24 9.98 8.18
CA SER A 31 -13.53 11.10 7.29
C SER A 31 -13.88 10.61 5.87
N PRO A 32 -15.03 10.99 5.31
CA PRO A 32 -15.39 10.66 3.92
C PRO A 32 -14.37 11.18 2.89
N GLU A 33 -13.68 12.27 3.21
CA GLU A 33 -12.62 12.85 2.38
C GLU A 33 -11.45 11.87 2.17
N TYR A 34 -11.24 10.93 3.11
CA TYR A 34 -10.23 9.89 3.01
C TYR A 34 -10.62 8.68 2.16
N ASN A 35 -11.91 8.50 1.81
CA ASN A 35 -12.40 7.26 1.18
C ASN A 35 -11.68 6.91 -0.14
N SER A 36 -11.39 7.91 -0.98
CA SER A 36 -10.67 7.69 -2.25
C SER A 36 -9.24 7.20 -2.02
N THR A 37 -8.57 7.80 -1.04
CA THR A 37 -7.23 7.43 -0.61
C THR A 37 -7.21 6.03 -0.02
N LYS A 38 -8.16 5.72 0.87
CA LYS A 38 -8.35 4.39 1.45
C LYS A 38 -8.55 3.29 0.39
N ASN A 39 -9.36 3.56 -0.63
CA ASN A 39 -9.56 2.60 -1.72
C ASN A 39 -8.27 2.36 -2.53
N SER A 40 -7.51 3.42 -2.79
CA SER A 40 -6.22 3.31 -3.47
C SER A 40 -5.20 2.52 -2.64
N LEU A 41 -5.16 2.78 -1.32
CA LEU A 41 -4.31 2.05 -0.37
C LEU A 41 -4.67 0.55 -0.34
N ASN A 42 -5.95 0.20 -0.19
CA ASN A 42 -6.40 -1.20 -0.20
C ASN A 42 -6.01 -1.91 -1.50
N THR A 43 -6.08 -1.21 -2.63
CA THR A 43 -5.65 -1.74 -3.93
C THR A 43 -4.15 -2.00 -3.94
N ALA A 44 -3.33 -1.04 -3.49
CA ALA A 44 -1.88 -1.20 -3.41
C ALA A 44 -1.47 -2.35 -2.49
N ILE A 45 -2.09 -2.46 -1.31
CA ILE A 45 -1.86 -3.57 -0.37
C ILE A 45 -2.20 -4.93 -1.01
N GLY A 46 -3.30 -5.01 -1.76
CA GLY A 46 -3.66 -6.20 -2.51
C GLY A 46 -2.58 -6.61 -3.53
N ARG A 47 -2.04 -5.64 -4.29
CA ARG A 47 -0.99 -5.90 -5.28
C ARG A 47 0.36 -6.27 -4.66
N ILE A 48 0.72 -5.67 -3.52
CA ILE A 48 1.90 -6.09 -2.75
C ILE A 48 1.76 -7.56 -2.34
N ARG A 49 0.60 -7.97 -1.81
CA ARG A 49 0.34 -9.37 -1.43
C ARG A 49 0.41 -10.31 -2.64
N THR A 50 -0.12 -9.90 -3.80
CA THR A 50 0.00 -10.67 -5.04
C THR A 50 1.47 -10.86 -5.45
N PHE A 51 2.26 -9.79 -5.46
CA PHE A 51 3.68 -9.87 -5.80
C PHE A 51 4.47 -10.76 -4.82
N LEU A 52 4.20 -10.67 -3.52
CA LEU A 52 4.85 -11.52 -2.52
C LEU A 52 4.48 -13.01 -2.67
N GLY A 53 3.28 -13.32 -3.16
CA GLY A 53 2.86 -14.68 -3.46
C GLY A 53 3.45 -15.23 -4.76
N ASP A 54 3.66 -14.37 -5.76
CA ASP A 54 4.19 -14.73 -7.06
C ASP A 54 5.00 -13.56 -7.68
N GLN A 55 6.33 -13.64 -7.59
CA GLN A 55 7.27 -12.55 -7.86
C GLN A 55 7.58 -12.34 -9.35
N THR A 56 6.55 -12.36 -10.21
CA THR A 56 6.71 -12.08 -11.63
C THR A 56 6.94 -10.59 -11.89
N ASN A 57 7.56 -10.27 -13.03
CA ASN A 57 7.75 -8.88 -13.47
C ASN A 57 6.42 -8.13 -13.62
N ASP A 58 5.36 -8.82 -14.07
CA ASP A 58 4.04 -8.24 -14.23
C ASP A 58 3.43 -7.85 -12.87
N HIS A 59 3.51 -8.74 -11.88
CA HIS A 59 3.05 -8.44 -10.52
C HIS A 59 3.89 -7.34 -9.84
N TYR A 60 5.19 -7.28 -10.10
CA TYR A 60 6.04 -6.19 -9.65
C TYR A 60 5.59 -4.84 -10.26
N ASN A 61 5.35 -4.80 -11.57
CA ASN A 61 4.88 -3.59 -12.25
C ASN A 61 3.50 -3.14 -11.74
N ASP A 62 2.57 -4.07 -11.56
CA ASP A 62 1.25 -3.81 -10.97
C ASP A 62 1.36 -3.24 -9.54
N MET A 63 2.26 -3.79 -8.72
CA MET A 63 2.53 -3.30 -7.38
C MET A 63 3.06 -1.86 -7.40
N VAL A 64 4.06 -1.58 -8.23
CA VAL A 64 4.64 -0.22 -8.36
C VAL A 64 3.59 0.78 -8.88
N GLU A 65 2.80 0.39 -9.89
CA GLU A 65 1.78 1.28 -10.45
C GLU A 65 0.69 1.61 -9.42
N SER A 66 0.19 0.59 -8.71
CA SER A 66 -0.84 0.79 -7.68
C SER A 66 -0.34 1.63 -6.51
N TYR A 67 0.91 1.46 -6.09
CA TYR A 67 1.55 2.33 -5.10
C TYR A 67 1.61 3.80 -5.57
N ASN A 68 2.03 4.04 -6.82
CA ASN A 68 2.06 5.40 -7.37
C ASN A 68 0.67 6.04 -7.43
N ARG A 69 -0.38 5.26 -7.74
CA ARG A 69 -1.76 5.75 -7.69
C ARG A 69 -2.18 6.12 -6.25
N PHE A 70 -1.78 5.33 -5.25
CA PHE A 70 -2.01 5.66 -3.84
C PHE A 70 -1.30 6.95 -3.42
N ILE A 71 -0.04 7.14 -3.79
CA ILE A 71 0.66 8.42 -3.55
C ILE A 71 -0.07 9.58 -4.26
N GLY A 72 -0.56 9.35 -5.47
CA GLY A 72 -1.37 10.32 -6.21
C GLY A 72 -2.67 10.71 -5.49
N SER A 73 -3.35 9.77 -4.82
CA SER A 73 -4.56 10.09 -4.04
C SER A 73 -4.23 10.77 -2.72
N MET A 74 -3.15 10.37 -2.03
CA MET A 74 -2.61 11.08 -0.86
C MET A 74 -2.27 12.54 -1.18
N ASN A 75 -1.61 12.81 -2.30
CA ASN A 75 -1.24 14.18 -2.69
C ASN A 75 -2.45 15.09 -3.00
N ARG A 76 -3.61 14.50 -3.28
CA ARG A 76 -4.88 15.23 -3.51
C ARG A 76 -5.73 15.34 -2.25
N LEU A 77 -5.31 14.68 -1.17
CA LEU A 77 -6.03 14.66 0.08
C LEU A 77 -5.85 16.00 0.79
N ASP A 78 -6.97 16.65 1.08
CA ASP A 78 -6.99 17.83 1.92
C ASP A 78 -6.90 17.42 3.38
N MET A 79 -5.67 17.33 3.89
CA MET A 79 -5.37 16.87 5.25
C MET A 79 -6.11 17.66 6.33
N ASN A 80 -6.44 18.94 6.07
CA ASN A 80 -7.14 19.79 7.03
C ASN A 80 -8.62 19.38 7.22
N LYS A 81 -9.15 18.52 6.34
CA LYS A 81 -10.52 18.00 6.43
C LYS A 81 -10.61 16.63 7.11
N LEU A 82 -9.45 16.08 7.50
CA LEU A 82 -9.37 14.81 8.21
C LEU A 82 -9.63 14.96 9.71
N ASP A 83 -9.27 16.12 10.27
CA ASP A 83 -9.61 16.47 11.65
C ASP A 83 -11.09 16.81 11.75
N LYS A 84 -11.82 16.06 12.59
CA LYS A 84 -13.15 16.41 13.11
C LYS A 84 -13.18 16.18 14.60
#